data_AF-A0A6N9PXW2-F1
#
_entry.id   AF-A0A6N9PXW2-F1
#
_cell.length_a   1.000
_cell.length_b   1.000
_cell.length_c   1.000
_cell.angle_alpha   90.00
_cell.angle_beta   90.00
_cell.angle_gamma   90.00
#
_symmetry.space_group_name_H-M   'P 1'
#
loop_
_entity.id
_entity.type
_entity.pdbx_description
1 polymer ?
#
loop_
_entity_poly.entity_id
_entity_poly.type
_entity_poly.pdbx_seq_one_letter_code
_entity_poly.pdbx_strand_id
1 'polypeptide(L)'
;MHLIYTSNAIDTKKAEQLKVINKPIFLRKKILFILITTVIVTIGLMFGAILNVFALENPDNIQHQDKQMIQIHVKPGDSLWSVAKSYAPREMDIRYFISKIKEENQLQNSNIIIGQILLIPTGEL
;
A
#
# COMPACT_ATOMS: atom_id res chain seq x y z
N MET A 1 68.87 0.69 -55.21
CA MET A 1 68.22 1.75 -54.41
C MET A 1 66.72 1.50 -54.38
N HIS A 2 66.21 0.64 -53.50
CA HIS A 2 64.77 0.27 -53.54
C HIS A 2 64.18 -0.36 -52.26
N LEU A 3 64.65 -0.03 -51.06
CA LEU A 3 64.20 -0.73 -49.83
C LEU A 3 63.67 0.14 -48.68
N ILE A 4 63.38 1.43 -48.91
CA ILE A 4 62.93 2.32 -47.81
C ILE A 4 61.44 2.71 -47.88
N TYR A 5 60.69 2.23 -48.88
CA TYR A 5 59.30 2.67 -49.08
C TYR A 5 58.23 1.77 -48.43
N THR A 6 58.60 0.57 -47.98
CA THR A 6 57.62 -0.43 -47.50
C THR A 6 57.34 -0.37 -46.00
N SER A 7 58.21 0.24 -45.18
CA SER A 7 58.04 0.29 -43.72
C SER A 7 56.88 1.19 -43.29
N ASN A 8 56.75 2.37 -43.91
CA ASN A 8 55.82 3.41 -43.46
C ASN A 8 54.34 3.07 -43.76
N ALA A 9 54.08 2.27 -44.79
CA ALA A 9 52.74 1.85 -45.18
C ALA A 9 52.15 0.75 -44.28
N ILE A 10 53.01 -0.03 -43.62
CA ILE A 10 52.58 -1.11 -42.72
C ILE A 10 52.21 -0.54 -41.35
N ASP A 11 52.98 0.43 -40.85
CA ASP A 11 52.71 1.09 -39.57
C ASP A 11 51.44 1.95 -39.59
N THR A 12 51.18 2.63 -40.70
CA THR A 12 49.97 3.46 -40.87
C THR A 12 48.69 2.60 -40.92
N LYS A 13 48.71 1.48 -41.65
CA LYS A 13 47.57 0.54 -41.67
C LYS A 13 47.31 -0.11 -40.30
N LYS A 14 48.36 -0.44 -39.55
CA LYS A 14 48.24 -1.00 -38.20
C LYS A 14 47.64 0.04 -37.22
N ALA A 15 48.04 1.30 -37.32
CA ALA A 15 47.49 2.39 -36.49
C ALA A 15 46.00 2.69 -36.78
N GLU A 16 45.58 2.61 -38.04
CA GLU A 16 44.15 2.72 -38.40
C GLU A 16 43.34 1.53 -37.89
N GLN A 17 43.85 0.30 -38.03
CA GLN A 17 43.17 -0.90 -37.52
C GLN A 17 43.08 -0.93 -35.98
N LEU A 18 44.08 -0.40 -35.27
CA LEU A 18 44.08 -0.29 -33.80
C LEU A 18 43.04 0.73 -33.28
N LYS A 19 42.67 1.74 -34.07
CA LYS A 19 41.62 2.71 -33.72
C LYS A 19 40.20 2.12 -33.76
N VAL A 20 39.99 1.07 -34.54
CA VAL A 20 38.68 0.40 -34.70
C VAL A 20 38.37 -0.53 -33.52
N ILE A 21 39.40 -1.09 -32.87
CA ILE A 21 39.25 -2.13 -31.83
C ILE A 21 39.01 -1.55 -30.42
N ASN A 22 39.22 -0.25 -30.19
CA ASN A 22 39.26 0.33 -28.85
C ASN A 22 38.02 1.16 -28.43
N LYS A 23 36.83 0.84 -28.95
CA LYS A 23 35.54 1.41 -28.47
C LYS A 23 34.82 0.63 -27.32
N PRO A 24 35.36 -0.38 -26.62
CA PRO A 24 34.51 -1.21 -25.75
C PRO A 24 34.16 -0.56 -24.41
N ILE A 25 35.02 0.30 -23.84
CA ILE A 25 34.82 0.84 -22.48
C ILE A 25 33.75 1.93 -22.45
N PHE A 26 33.74 2.82 -23.45
CA PHE A 26 32.75 3.91 -23.52
C PHE A 26 31.34 3.40 -23.84
N LEU A 27 31.23 2.40 -24.73
CA LEU A 27 29.94 1.76 -25.01
C LEU A 27 29.42 0.95 -23.81
N ARG A 28 30.28 0.22 -23.10
CA ARG A 28 29.89 -0.49 -21.87
C ARG A 28 29.41 0.46 -20.77
N LYS A 29 30.09 1.60 -20.58
CA LYS A 29 29.65 2.63 -19.63
C LYS A 29 28.32 3.28 -20.02
N LYS A 30 28.08 3.52 -21.31
CA LYS A 30 26.80 4.03 -21.83
C LYS A 30 25.66 3.02 -21.64
N ILE A 31 25.90 1.74 -21.95
CA ILE A 31 24.93 0.66 -21.75
C ILE A 31 24.60 0.52 -20.26
N LEU A 32 25.61 0.56 -19.39
CA LEU A 32 25.41 0.51 -17.94
C LEU A 32 24.60 1.70 -17.43
N PHE A 33 24.87 2.92 -17.93
CA PHE A 33 24.10 4.11 -17.59
C PHE A 33 22.63 3.98 -18.03
N ILE A 34 22.39 3.50 -19.26
CA ILE A 34 21.04 3.25 -19.77
C ILE A 34 20.32 2.22 -18.90
N LEU A 35 20.97 1.10 -18.57
CA LEU A 35 20.39 0.06 -17.71
C LEU A 35 20.00 0.60 -16.32
N ILE A 36 20.88 1.38 -15.69
CA ILE A 36 20.60 2.00 -14.38
C ILE A 36 19.40 2.95 -14.48
N THR A 37 19.35 3.81 -15.52
CA THR A 37 18.20 4.72 -15.70
C THR A 37 16.90 3.98 -15.93
N THR A 38 16.90 2.88 -16.71
CA THR A 38 15.70 2.07 -16.93
C THR A 38 15.20 1.40 -15.66
N VAL A 39 16.11 0.90 -14.80
CA VAL A 39 15.75 0.28 -13.52
C VAL A 39 15.16 1.33 -12.56
N ILE A 40 15.69 2.54 -12.52
CA ILE A 40 15.16 3.61 -11.68
C ILE A 40 13.74 4.02 -12.13
N VAL A 41 13.52 4.12 -13.45
CA VAL A 41 12.20 4.46 -14.01
C VAL A 41 11.17 3.37 -13.70
N THR A 42 11.52 2.08 -13.84
CA THR A 42 10.59 0.99 -13.55
C THR A 42 10.27 0.89 -12.07
N ILE A 43 11.25 1.12 -11.18
CA ILE A 43 11.02 1.18 -9.73
C ILE A 43 10.10 2.35 -9.37
N GLY A 44 10.30 3.53 -9.97
CA GLY A 44 9.43 4.69 -9.73
C GLY A 44 7.97 4.45 -10.14
N LEU A 45 7.75 3.78 -11.28
CA LEU A 45 6.40 3.40 -11.73
C LEU A 45 5.73 2.38 -10.80
N MET A 46 6.48 1.39 -10.31
CA MET A 46 5.99 0.41 -9.33
C MET A 46 5.70 1.05 -7.96
N PHE A 47 6.52 1.99 -7.52
CA PHE A 47 6.33 2.69 -6.24
C PHE A 47 5.03 3.49 -6.21
N GLY A 48 4.67 4.16 -7.32
CA GLY A 48 3.41 4.90 -7.43
C GLY A 48 2.16 4.03 -7.27
N ALA A 49 2.18 2.80 -7.81
CA ALA A 49 1.05 1.86 -7.67
C ALA A 49 0.89 1.36 -6.23
N ILE A 50 2.02 1.14 -5.54
CA ILE A 50 2.05 0.66 -4.15
C ILE A 50 1.48 1.72 -3.19
N LEU A 51 1.79 3.01 -3.39
CA LEU A 51 1.23 4.10 -2.56
C LEU A 51 -0.30 4.20 -2.66
N ASN A 52 -0.89 3.93 -3.84
CA ASN A 52 -2.34 3.93 -3.99
C ASN A 52 -3.02 2.76 -3.26
N VAL A 53 -2.39 1.58 -3.21
CA VAL A 53 -2.93 0.42 -2.48
C VAL A 53 -2.95 0.70 -0.97
N PHE A 54 -1.93 1.35 -0.43
CA PHE A 54 -1.91 1.75 0.99
C PHE A 54 -2.84 2.93 1.30
N ALA A 55 -3.12 3.81 0.34
CA ALA A 55 -4.09 4.89 0.54
C ALA A 55 -5.55 4.40 0.60
N LEU A 56 -5.85 3.19 0.11
CA LEU A 56 -7.16 2.54 0.26
C LEU A 56 -7.38 1.92 1.64
N GLU A 57 -6.32 1.80 2.46
CA GLU A 57 -6.44 1.48 3.89
C GLU A 57 -6.71 2.72 4.74
N ASN A 58 -6.77 3.92 4.15
CA ASN A 58 -7.42 5.05 4.81
C ASN A 58 -8.93 4.87 4.63
N PRO A 59 -9.68 4.48 5.67
CA PRO A 59 -11.14 4.42 5.57
C PRO A 59 -11.74 5.76 5.13
N ASP A 60 -11.06 6.88 5.37
CA ASP A 60 -11.53 8.28 5.29
C ASP A 60 -11.97 8.82 3.91
N ASN A 61 -11.84 8.07 2.81
CA ASN A 61 -12.25 8.52 1.45
C ASN A 61 -13.34 7.67 0.75
N ILE A 62 -14.05 6.82 1.48
CA ILE A 62 -15.37 6.35 1.07
C ILE A 62 -16.37 7.39 1.60
N GLN A 63 -17.48 7.66 0.90
CA GLN A 63 -18.56 8.47 1.48
C GLN A 63 -18.96 7.87 2.83
N HIS A 64 -18.41 8.40 3.91
CA HIS A 64 -18.82 8.07 5.26
C HIS A 64 -20.21 8.66 5.42
N GLN A 65 -21.24 7.82 5.26
CA GLN A 65 -22.30 7.87 6.24
C GLN A 65 -21.58 7.71 7.58
N ASP A 66 -21.31 8.84 8.23
CA ASP A 66 -20.65 8.92 9.51
C ASP A 66 -21.52 8.13 10.49
N LYS A 67 -21.21 6.84 10.60
CA LYS A 67 -22.02 5.89 11.34
C LYS A 67 -21.83 6.26 12.78
N GLN A 68 -22.76 7.04 13.31
CA GLN A 68 -22.66 7.56 14.66
C GLN A 68 -22.60 6.40 15.63
N MET A 69 -21.46 6.23 16.28
CA MET A 69 -21.22 5.20 17.27
C MET A 69 -20.81 5.86 18.58
N ILE A 70 -21.27 5.26 19.69
CA ILE A 70 -20.77 5.57 21.02
C ILE A 70 -20.06 4.35 21.59
N GLN A 71 -19.01 4.59 22.37
CA GLN A 71 -18.32 3.55 23.11
C GLN A 71 -18.77 3.56 24.56
N ILE A 72 -19.10 2.39 25.10
CA ILE A 72 -19.43 2.22 26.51
C ILE A 72 -18.58 1.13 27.13
N HIS A 73 -18.28 1.27 28.42
CA HIS A 73 -17.68 0.20 29.21
C HIS A 73 -18.78 -0.58 29.93
N VAL A 74 -18.75 -1.91 29.80
CA VAL A 74 -19.66 -2.81 30.50
C VAL A 74 -19.38 -2.77 32.00
N LYS A 75 -20.41 -2.49 32.81
CA LYS A 75 -20.33 -2.39 34.27
C LYS A 75 -20.84 -3.69 34.94
N PRO A 76 -20.50 -3.92 36.22
CA PRO A 76 -21.09 -5.02 36.97
C PRO A 76 -22.61 -4.96 36.98
N GLY A 77 -23.26 -6.07 36.59
CA GLY A 77 -24.72 -6.16 36.49
C GLY A 77 -25.30 -5.80 35.10
N ASP A 78 -24.47 -5.32 34.17
CA ASP A 78 -24.91 -5.10 32.80
C ASP A 78 -25.15 -6.43 32.07
N SER A 79 -26.17 -6.42 31.24
CA SER A 79 -26.45 -7.43 30.25
C SER A 79 -26.58 -6.76 28.89
N LEU A 80 -26.39 -7.52 27.81
CA LEU A 80 -26.57 -6.97 26.46
C LEU A 80 -28.01 -6.43 26.26
N TRP A 81 -28.98 -6.99 26.97
CA TRP A 81 -30.36 -6.49 27.01
C TRP A 81 -30.50 -5.15 27.72
N SER A 82 -29.91 -4.97 28.91
CA SER A 82 -30.00 -3.71 29.65
C SER A 82 -29.27 -2.58 28.92
N VAL A 83 -28.14 -2.89 28.30
CA VAL A 83 -27.42 -1.96 27.42
C VAL A 83 -28.30 -1.58 26.23
N ALA A 84 -28.79 -2.55 25.47
CA ALA A 84 -29.64 -2.28 24.30
C ALA A 84 -30.88 -1.46 24.66
N LYS A 85 -31.58 -1.80 25.76
CA LYS A 85 -32.75 -1.05 26.24
C LYS A 85 -32.43 0.41 26.59
N SER A 86 -31.20 0.70 27.03
CA SER A 86 -30.79 2.05 27.43
C SER A 86 -30.48 2.95 26.24
N TYR A 87 -30.03 2.38 25.12
CA TYR A 87 -29.54 3.14 23.96
C TYR A 87 -30.38 2.95 22.69
N ALA A 88 -31.33 2.02 22.66
CA ALA A 88 -32.19 1.79 21.51
C ALA A 88 -33.03 3.04 21.19
N PRO A 89 -33.18 3.40 19.90
CA PRO A 89 -34.12 4.43 19.47
C PRO A 89 -35.57 4.11 19.88
N ARG A 90 -36.40 5.15 20.07
CA ARG A 90 -37.74 5.06 20.69
C ARG A 90 -38.74 4.14 20.00
N GLU A 91 -38.46 3.67 18.79
CA GLU A 91 -39.36 2.84 17.98
C GLU A 91 -38.69 1.55 17.48
N MET A 92 -37.47 1.26 17.94
CA MET A 92 -36.71 0.12 17.46
C MET A 92 -36.86 -1.10 18.36
N ASP A 93 -37.07 -2.27 17.76
CA ASP A 93 -37.10 -3.54 18.49
C ASP A 93 -35.74 -3.80 19.17
N ILE A 94 -35.77 -4.02 20.49
CA ILE A 94 -34.58 -4.28 21.30
C ILE A 94 -33.82 -5.51 20.81
N ARG A 95 -34.49 -6.56 20.33
CA ARG A 95 -33.85 -7.77 19.77
C ARG A 95 -33.09 -7.45 18.48
N TYR A 96 -33.68 -6.62 17.63
CA TYR A 96 -33.00 -6.14 16.43
C TYR A 96 -31.78 -5.29 16.81
N PHE A 97 -31.93 -4.38 17.78
CA PHE A 97 -30.80 -3.58 18.25
C PHE A 97 -29.68 -4.42 18.88
N ILE A 98 -30.02 -5.43 19.67
CA ILE A 98 -29.05 -6.40 20.20
C ILE A 98 -28.30 -7.07 19.05
N SER A 99 -29.00 -7.45 17.99
CA SER A 99 -28.38 -8.08 16.82
C SER A 99 -27.40 -7.14 16.14
N LYS A 100 -27.72 -5.84 16.06
CA LYS A 100 -26.82 -4.80 15.56
C LYS A 100 -25.61 -4.59 16.47
N ILE A 101 -25.80 -4.47 17.78
CA ILE A 101 -24.68 -4.39 18.74
C ILE A 101 -23.77 -5.61 18.60
N LYS A 102 -24.33 -6.82 18.43
CA LYS A 102 -23.53 -8.03 18.22
C LYS A 102 -22.72 -7.96 16.92
N GLU A 103 -23.32 -7.48 15.84
CA GLU A 103 -22.66 -7.30 14.54
C GLU A 103 -21.47 -6.33 14.65
N GLU A 104 -21.69 -5.14 15.23
CA GLU A 104 -20.64 -4.12 15.40
C GLU A 104 -19.48 -4.59 16.29
N ASN A 105 -19.77 -5.44 17.29
CA ASN A 105 -18.78 -5.90 18.27
C ASN A 105 -18.30 -7.34 18.01
N GLN A 106 -18.66 -7.94 16.87
CA GLN A 106 -18.31 -9.31 16.49
C GLN A 106 -18.66 -10.37 17.55
N LEU A 107 -19.74 -10.14 18.30
CA LEU A 107 -20.16 -11.03 19.39
C LEU A 107 -20.87 -12.25 18.83
N GLN A 108 -20.34 -13.43 19.11
CA GLN A 108 -20.95 -14.70 18.69
C GLN A 108 -22.26 -14.98 19.46
N ASN A 109 -22.28 -14.63 20.74
CA ASN A 109 -23.42 -14.83 21.64
C ASN A 109 -23.72 -13.53 22.41
N SER A 110 -24.66 -13.59 23.36
CA SER A 110 -25.08 -12.42 24.14
C SER A 110 -24.27 -12.23 25.43
N ASN A 111 -23.16 -12.96 25.60
CA ASN A 111 -22.30 -12.81 26.77
C ASN A 111 -21.42 -11.57 26.59
N ILE A 112 -21.38 -10.74 27.63
CA ILE A 112 -20.53 -9.56 27.71
C ILE A 112 -19.76 -9.61 29.02
N ILE A 113 -18.54 -9.08 29.02
CA ILE A 113 -17.61 -9.16 30.15
C ILE A 113 -17.48 -7.78 30.78
N ILE A 114 -17.42 -7.71 32.11
CA ILE A 114 -17.20 -6.45 32.83
C ILE A 114 -15.88 -5.82 32.37
N GLY A 115 -15.90 -4.52 32.10
CA GLY A 115 -14.76 -3.77 31.56
C GLY A 115 -14.62 -3.84 30.04
N GLN A 116 -15.35 -4.73 29.35
CA GLN A 116 -15.40 -4.78 27.90
C GLN A 116 -15.91 -3.46 27.33
N ILE A 117 -15.31 -3.02 26.22
CA ILE A 117 -15.80 -1.88 25.46
C ILE A 117 -16.82 -2.40 24.43
N LEU A 118 -18.00 -1.80 24.40
CA LEU A 118 -19.01 -2.05 23.38
C LEU A 118 -19.23 -0.81 22.52
N LEU A 119 -19.21 -1.02 21.20
CA LEU A 119 -19.63 -0.07 20.17
C LEU A 119 -21.16 -0.14 20.02
N ILE A 120 -21.84 0.96 20.30
CA ILE A 120 -23.30 1.05 20.20
C ILE A 120 -23.64 1.97 19.03
N PRO A 121 -24.41 1.50 18.04
CA PRO A 121 -24.87 2.34 16.94
C PRO A 121 -25.94 3.32 17.44
N THR A 122 -25.80 4.59 17.08
CA THR A 122 -26.66 5.71 17.54
C THR A 122 -27.27 6.55 16.42
N GLY A 123 -26.89 6.30 15.16
CA GLY A 123 -27.54 6.91 13.99
C GLY A 123 -28.90 6.27 13.70
N GLU A 124 -29.69 6.91 12.83
CA GLU A 124 -30.90 6.28 12.28
C GLU A 124 -30.48 5.03 11.49
N LEU A 125 -30.89 3.86 12.02
CA LEU A 125 -30.60 2.53 11.49
C LEU A 125 -31.70 2.05 10.55
#